data_AF-A0A0Q8JPN4-F1
#
_entry.id   AF-A0A0Q8JPN4-F1
#
_cell.length_a   1.000
_cell.length_b   1.000
_cell.length_c   1.000
_cell.angle_alpha   90.00
_cell.angle_beta   90.00
_cell.angle_gamma   90.00
#
_symmetry.space_group_name_H-M   'P 1'
#
loop_
_entity.id
_entity.type
_entity.pdbx_description
1 polymer ?
#
loop_
_entity_poly.entity_id
_entity_poly.type
_entity_poly.pdbx_seq_one_letter_code
_entity_poly.pdbx_strand_id
1 'polypeptide(L)'
;MTDKLKTRFFALAASVAALLGTPAQAQDLPAGWDPRSGDVWVDAWLGDISRYATRYREPFVDEMVRYYGAPRELIGDLLDRRGWTPGDVYYACAIAQVLGRPCRYVVDEWDREHGQGWGEVAQRLGVKPGSAEFHRLKRGFVPTYDRWGRPITIDTELHRDFPNRPYRDYPPPKPPAAAKADKGKDEKAKSEKGKADSAKAKGAAAKSRAAGEGTAKRQGKPTTGEARRD
;
A
#
# COMPACT_ATOMS: atom_id res chain seq x y z
N MET A 1 4.54 3.28 93.86
CA MET A 1 4.90 4.55 93.19
C MET A 1 5.29 4.19 91.78
N THR A 2 4.35 4.33 90.82
CA THR A 2 4.37 5.39 89.78
C THR A 2 5.61 5.23 88.88
N ASP A 3 5.55 5.04 87.57
CA ASP A 3 4.55 5.47 86.61
C ASP A 3 5.00 5.06 85.18
N LYS A 4 4.10 5.26 84.21
CA LYS A 4 4.35 5.44 82.76
C LYS A 4 4.42 4.22 81.83
N LEU A 5 3.21 3.76 81.53
CA LEU A 5 2.68 3.58 80.17
C LEU A 5 3.17 4.66 79.18
N LYS A 6 3.94 4.26 78.15
CA LYS A 6 4.19 4.89 76.83
C LYS A 6 5.41 4.19 76.23
N THR A 7 5.44 3.53 75.08
CA THR A 7 4.61 3.63 73.89
C THR A 7 4.87 2.35 73.09
N ARG A 8 3.87 1.47 73.00
CA ARG A 8 3.86 0.42 71.97
C ARG A 8 3.41 1.07 70.67
N PHE A 9 4.34 1.49 69.82
CA PHE A 9 4.05 1.75 68.40
C PHE A 9 5.39 1.81 67.69
N PHE A 10 5.77 0.73 67.02
CA PHE A 10 6.43 0.73 65.71
C PHE A 10 6.44 -0.73 65.23
N ALA A 11 5.22 -1.25 65.02
CA ALA A 11 5.00 -2.44 64.22
C ALA A 11 4.66 -1.98 62.80
N LEU A 12 5.19 -2.71 61.82
CA LEU A 12 4.82 -2.70 60.39
C LEU A 12 4.99 -1.36 59.64
N ALA A 13 6.13 -1.22 58.96
CA ALA A 13 6.22 -0.47 57.71
C ALA A 13 7.29 -1.10 56.82
N ALA A 14 6.98 -2.29 56.29
CA ALA A 14 7.80 -2.96 55.28
C ALA A 14 6.89 -3.53 54.18
N SER A 15 6.03 -2.68 53.62
CA SER A 15 5.21 -3.01 52.44
C SER A 15 4.89 -1.73 51.67
N VAL A 16 5.00 -1.81 50.35
CA VAL A 16 4.56 -0.82 49.34
C VAL A 16 5.56 0.30 49.01
N ALA A 17 6.62 -0.05 48.28
CA ALA A 17 7.37 0.91 47.45
C ALA A 17 7.91 0.27 46.17
N ALA A 18 7.07 -0.51 45.46
CA ALA A 18 7.40 -1.07 44.15
C ALA A 18 6.25 -0.93 43.13
N LEU A 19 5.57 0.23 43.14
CA LEU A 19 4.59 0.61 42.11
C LEU A 19 5.01 1.93 41.42
N LEU A 20 6.31 2.17 41.28
CA LEU A 20 6.79 3.17 40.33
C LEU A 20 6.72 2.53 38.94
N GLY A 21 5.80 3.06 38.12
CA GLY A 21 5.41 2.52 36.82
C GLY A 21 6.61 2.05 36.00
N THR A 22 6.57 0.76 35.63
CA THR A 22 7.34 0.28 34.50
C THR A 22 7.00 1.18 33.31
N PRO A 23 7.98 1.80 32.61
CA PRO A 23 7.67 2.42 31.33
C PRO A 23 6.94 1.36 30.51
N ALA A 24 5.77 1.73 29.99
CA ALA A 24 5.00 0.89 29.08
C ALA A 24 6.01 0.29 28.11
N GLN A 25 6.20 -1.02 28.18
CA GLN A 25 7.10 -1.71 27.28
C GLN A 25 6.61 -1.35 25.89
N ALA A 26 7.33 -0.48 25.18
CA ALA A 26 7.27 -0.49 23.75
C ALA A 26 7.75 -1.89 23.43
N GLN A 27 6.83 -2.80 23.11
CA GLN A 27 7.23 -4.07 22.57
C GLN A 27 7.94 -3.71 21.27
N ASP A 28 9.26 -3.69 21.36
CA ASP A 28 10.09 -3.33 20.25
C ASP A 28 9.79 -4.31 19.12
N LEU A 29 9.68 -3.76 17.91
CA LEU A 29 9.54 -4.58 16.71
C LEU A 29 10.67 -5.61 16.72
N PRO A 30 10.45 -6.81 16.14
CA PRO A 30 11.47 -7.84 16.11
C PRO A 30 12.82 -7.24 15.73
N ALA A 31 13.87 -7.54 16.51
CA ALA A 31 15.17 -6.91 16.33
C ALA A 31 15.65 -7.11 14.89
N GLY A 32 15.93 -6.01 14.18
CA GLY A 32 16.33 -6.03 12.77
C GLY A 32 15.17 -6.06 11.77
N TRP A 33 13.92 -5.89 12.20
CA TRP A 33 12.81 -5.70 11.28
C TRP A 33 12.94 -4.39 10.51
N ASP A 34 12.99 -4.52 9.19
CA ASP A 34 12.98 -3.44 8.22
C ASP A 34 12.07 -3.87 7.05
N PRO A 35 10.94 -3.17 6.80
CA PRO A 35 10.04 -3.51 5.70
C PRO A 35 10.74 -3.48 4.35
N ARG A 36 11.72 -2.60 4.18
CA ARG A 36 12.37 -2.30 2.90
C ARG A 36 11.33 -2.06 1.79
N SER A 37 10.31 -1.23 2.06
CA SER A 37 9.24 -0.93 1.09
C SER A 37 9.73 -0.13 -0.13
N GLY A 38 10.91 0.48 -0.03
CA GLY A 38 11.48 1.35 -1.05
C GLY A 38 11.11 2.83 -0.87
N ASP A 39 10.33 3.17 0.15
CA ASP A 39 9.92 4.54 0.49
C ASP A 39 10.05 4.76 2.00
N VAL A 40 10.80 5.79 2.38
CA VAL A 40 11.14 6.07 3.79
C VAL A 40 9.91 6.48 4.61
N TRP A 41 8.94 7.14 3.97
CA TRP A 41 7.68 7.50 4.62
C TRP A 41 6.86 6.24 4.91
N VAL A 42 6.75 5.33 3.93
CA VAL A 42 6.06 4.05 4.10
C VAL A 42 6.73 3.22 5.21
N ASP A 43 8.06 3.06 5.18
CA ASP A 43 8.80 2.28 6.19
C ASP A 43 8.56 2.82 7.61
N ALA A 44 8.56 4.14 7.78
CA ALA A 44 8.31 4.79 9.07
C ALA A 44 6.89 4.50 9.59
N TRP A 45 5.88 4.61 8.73
CA TRP A 45 4.48 4.41 9.12
C TRP A 45 4.11 2.94 9.26
N LEU A 46 4.72 2.02 8.52
CA LEU A 46 4.59 0.59 8.80
C LEU A 46 5.13 0.23 10.18
N GLY A 47 6.26 0.83 10.59
CA GLY A 47 6.76 0.66 11.95
C GLY A 47 5.82 1.22 13.02
N ASP A 48 5.16 2.35 12.75
CA ASP A 48 4.17 2.92 13.67
C ASP A 48 2.88 2.08 13.75
N ILE A 49 2.40 1.55 12.62
CA ILE A 49 1.29 0.59 12.57
C ILE A 49 1.63 -0.64 13.41
N SER A 50 2.83 -1.21 13.25
CA SER A 50 3.25 -2.38 14.02
C SER A 50 3.23 -2.11 15.53
N ARG A 51 3.72 -0.94 15.97
CA ARG A 51 3.65 -0.54 17.39
C ARG A 51 2.21 -0.35 17.88
N TYR A 52 1.37 0.32 17.08
CA TYR A 52 -0.04 0.52 17.40
C TYR A 52 -0.75 -0.83 17.56
N ALA A 53 -0.67 -1.69 16.56
CA ALA A 53 -1.38 -2.96 16.51
C ALA A 53 -0.90 -3.96 17.55
N THR A 54 0.37 -3.90 17.96
CA THR A 54 0.87 -4.69 19.08
C THR A 54 0.18 -4.32 20.39
N ARG A 55 -0.10 -3.02 20.60
CA ARG A 55 -0.81 -2.53 21.79
C ARG A 55 -2.34 -2.63 21.66
N TYR A 56 -2.87 -2.47 20.46
CA TYR A 56 -4.29 -2.38 20.15
C TYR A 56 -4.67 -3.41 19.09
N ARG A 57 -4.46 -4.68 19.41
CA ARG A 57 -4.64 -5.79 18.46
C ARG A 57 -6.05 -5.87 17.88
N GLU A 58 -7.08 -5.90 18.72
CA GLU A 58 -8.46 -6.02 18.23
C GLU A 58 -8.88 -4.84 17.32
N PRO A 59 -8.62 -3.56 17.68
CA PRO A 59 -8.82 -2.44 16.75
C PRO A 59 -8.08 -2.59 15.42
N PHE A 60 -6.85 -3.11 15.43
CA PHE A 60 -6.11 -3.40 14.20
C PHE A 60 -6.79 -4.50 13.38
N VAL A 61 -7.18 -5.62 14.00
CA VAL A 61 -7.86 -6.71 13.29
C VAL A 61 -9.20 -6.24 12.72
N ASP A 62 -9.98 -5.46 13.47
CA ASP A 62 -11.24 -4.86 13.00
C ASP A 62 -11.03 -3.94 11.80
N GLU A 63 -9.95 -3.14 11.82
CA GLU A 63 -9.55 -2.29 10.70
C GLU A 63 -9.26 -3.13 9.45
N MET A 64 -8.45 -4.19 9.58
CA MET A 64 -8.11 -5.08 8.47
C MET A 64 -9.33 -5.80 7.90
N VAL A 65 -10.27 -6.22 8.74
CA VAL A 65 -11.49 -6.91 8.31
C VAL A 65 -12.44 -5.95 7.61
N ARG A 66 -12.74 -4.81 8.24
CA ARG A 66 -13.80 -3.91 7.77
C ARG A 66 -13.39 -3.08 6.56
N TYR A 67 -12.14 -2.62 6.52
CA TYR A 67 -11.70 -1.66 5.50
C TYR A 67 -10.81 -2.29 4.43
N TYR A 68 -10.05 -3.33 4.78
CA TYR A 68 -9.15 -4.03 3.85
C TYR A 68 -9.70 -5.37 3.35
N GLY A 69 -10.89 -5.77 3.80
CA GLY A 69 -11.59 -6.98 3.34
C GLY A 69 -10.84 -8.28 3.64
N ALA A 70 -9.91 -8.27 4.60
CA ALA A 70 -9.13 -9.44 4.96
C ALA A 70 -9.92 -10.34 5.94
N PRO A 71 -10.04 -11.66 5.70
CA PRO A 71 -10.70 -12.54 6.65
C PRO A 71 -10.00 -12.52 8.02
N ARG A 72 -10.76 -12.45 9.12
CA ARG A 72 -10.20 -12.42 10.49
C ARG A 72 -9.24 -13.59 10.74
N GLU A 73 -9.61 -14.77 10.28
CA GLU A 73 -8.77 -15.98 10.39
C GLU A 73 -7.43 -15.84 9.67
N LEU A 74 -7.40 -15.19 8.50
CA LEU A 74 -6.14 -14.94 7.78
C LEU A 74 -5.25 -13.99 8.60
N ILE A 75 -5.82 -12.93 9.17
CA ILE A 75 -5.07 -11.97 9.98
C ILE A 75 -4.52 -12.65 11.25
N GLY A 76 -5.33 -13.48 11.92
CA GLY A 76 -4.90 -14.26 13.08
C GLY A 76 -3.75 -15.23 12.74
N ASP A 77 -3.86 -15.97 11.64
CA ASP A 77 -2.81 -16.88 11.18
C ASP A 77 -1.49 -16.15 10.89
N LEU A 78 -1.56 -15.02 10.18
CA LEU A 78 -0.39 -14.20 9.86
C LEU A 78 0.32 -13.68 11.12
N LEU A 79 -0.44 -13.16 12.07
CA LEU A 79 0.11 -12.59 13.29
C LEU A 79 0.64 -13.67 14.25
N ASP A 80 -0.12 -14.75 14.47
CA ASP A 80 0.13 -15.67 15.58
C ASP A 80 0.96 -16.89 15.19
N ARG A 81 0.69 -17.47 14.02
CA ARG A 81 1.39 -18.69 13.58
C ARG A 81 2.59 -18.36 12.72
N ARG A 82 2.44 -17.39 11.83
CA ARG A 82 3.47 -17.01 10.87
C ARG A 82 4.38 -15.89 11.38
N GLY A 83 4.01 -15.25 12.49
CA GLY A 83 4.84 -14.25 13.17
C GLY A 83 5.10 -13.00 12.34
N TRP A 84 4.20 -12.65 11.42
CA TRP A 84 4.29 -11.40 10.66
C TRP A 84 4.15 -10.21 11.60
N THR A 85 4.88 -9.13 11.33
CA THR A 85 4.58 -7.89 12.03
C THR A 85 3.24 -7.33 11.55
N PRO A 86 2.50 -6.59 12.38
CA PRO A 86 1.24 -6.00 11.92
C PRO A 86 1.41 -5.03 10.75
N GLY A 87 2.57 -4.38 10.63
CA GLY A 87 2.93 -3.57 9.47
C GLY A 87 3.05 -4.40 8.19
N ASP A 88 3.64 -5.59 8.24
CA ASP A 88 3.70 -6.52 7.11
C ASP A 88 2.28 -6.95 6.68
N VAL A 89 1.43 -7.28 7.67
CA VAL A 89 0.03 -7.66 7.43
C VAL A 89 -0.75 -6.51 6.79
N TYR A 90 -0.60 -5.31 7.34
CA TYR A 90 -1.21 -4.10 6.79
C TYR A 90 -0.78 -3.88 5.35
N TYR A 91 0.53 -3.93 5.08
CA TYR A 91 1.07 -3.60 3.77
C TYR A 91 0.63 -4.59 2.70
N ALA A 92 0.61 -5.89 3.00
CA ALA A 92 0.09 -6.90 2.10
C ALA A 92 -1.37 -6.64 1.70
N CYS A 93 -2.24 -6.40 2.67
CA CYS A 93 -3.65 -6.14 2.40
C CYS A 93 -3.88 -4.79 1.72
N ALA A 94 -3.08 -3.77 2.04
CA ALA A 94 -3.17 -2.45 1.41
C ALA A 94 -2.76 -2.50 -0.06
N ILE A 95 -1.69 -3.23 -0.40
CA ILE A 95 -1.32 -3.52 -1.80
C ILE A 95 -2.48 -4.26 -2.49
N ALA A 96 -3.02 -5.30 -1.87
CA ALA A 96 -4.10 -6.09 -2.44
C ALA A 96 -5.33 -5.23 -2.76
N GLN A 97 -5.72 -4.34 -1.84
CA GLN A 97 -6.82 -3.41 -2.01
C GLN A 97 -6.61 -2.48 -3.21
N VAL A 98 -5.42 -1.90 -3.35
CA VAL A 98 -5.09 -1.02 -4.49
C VAL A 98 -5.17 -1.77 -5.82
N LEU A 99 -4.83 -3.06 -5.82
CA LEU A 99 -4.90 -3.94 -6.98
C LEU A 99 -6.29 -4.55 -7.23
N GLY A 100 -7.27 -4.32 -6.34
CA GLY A 100 -8.58 -4.96 -6.41
C GLY A 100 -8.51 -6.48 -6.22
N ARG A 101 -7.55 -6.97 -5.44
CA ARG A 101 -7.33 -8.40 -5.16
C ARG A 101 -7.58 -8.71 -3.67
N PRO A 102 -7.91 -9.97 -3.32
CA PRO A 102 -8.00 -10.38 -1.92
C PRO A 102 -6.65 -10.26 -1.22
N CYS A 103 -6.62 -9.91 0.08
CA CYS A 103 -5.36 -9.80 0.85
C CYS A 103 -4.47 -11.05 0.72
N ARG A 104 -5.09 -12.24 0.73
CA ARG A 104 -4.41 -13.52 0.54
C ARG A 104 -3.53 -13.58 -0.73
N TYR A 105 -3.94 -12.92 -1.81
CA TYR A 105 -3.15 -12.92 -3.05
C TYR A 105 -1.75 -12.35 -2.85
N VAL A 106 -1.62 -11.25 -2.12
CA VAL A 106 -0.31 -10.60 -1.87
C VAL A 106 0.49 -11.38 -0.84
N VAL A 107 -0.19 -12.01 0.13
CA VAL A 107 0.44 -12.96 1.06
C VAL A 107 1.07 -14.14 0.31
N ASP A 108 0.35 -14.72 -0.65
CA ASP A 108 0.86 -15.82 -1.48
C ASP A 108 2.04 -15.33 -2.34
N GLU A 109 2.01 -14.09 -2.85
CA GLU A 109 3.12 -13.51 -3.63
C GLU A 109 4.35 -13.18 -2.77
N TRP A 110 4.17 -12.84 -1.51
CA TRP A 110 5.24 -12.70 -0.52
C TRP A 110 5.90 -14.06 -0.26
N ASP A 111 5.11 -15.11 -0.02
CA ASP A 111 5.63 -16.46 0.28
C ASP A 111 6.42 -17.10 -0.88
N ARG A 112 6.17 -16.65 -2.11
CA ARG A 112 6.89 -17.14 -3.29
C ARG A 112 8.30 -16.60 -3.38
N GLU A 113 8.48 -15.30 -3.18
CA GLU A 113 9.79 -14.63 -3.23
C GLU A 113 9.68 -13.23 -2.60
N HIS A 114 10.48 -13.01 -1.55
CA HIS A 114 10.48 -11.78 -0.76
C HIS A 114 11.86 -11.40 -0.22
N GLY A 115 12.95 -12.05 -0.67
CA GLY A 115 14.29 -11.86 -0.09
C GLY A 115 14.78 -10.41 -0.11
N GLN A 116 14.29 -9.63 -1.09
CA GLN A 116 14.62 -8.21 -1.25
C GLN A 116 13.67 -7.25 -0.48
N GLY A 117 12.65 -7.79 0.20
CA GLY A 117 11.70 -7.03 1.00
C GLY A 117 10.50 -6.50 0.21
N TRP A 118 9.68 -5.71 0.88
CA TRP A 118 8.37 -5.29 0.38
C TRP A 118 8.41 -4.46 -0.89
N GLY A 119 9.49 -3.70 -1.10
CA GLY A 119 9.64 -2.87 -2.29
C GLY A 119 9.72 -3.69 -3.57
N GLU A 120 10.35 -4.86 -3.53
CA GLU A 120 10.45 -5.76 -4.69
C GLU A 120 9.11 -6.47 -4.96
N VAL A 121 8.46 -6.96 -3.91
CA VAL A 121 7.12 -7.57 -4.01
C VAL A 121 6.11 -6.57 -4.60
N ALA A 122 6.07 -5.34 -4.07
CA ALA A 122 5.19 -4.29 -4.57
C ALA A 122 5.49 -3.94 -6.05
N GLN A 123 6.76 -3.84 -6.42
CA GLN A 123 7.18 -3.58 -7.81
C GLN A 123 6.77 -4.70 -8.77
N ARG A 124 6.97 -5.97 -8.39
CA ARG A 124 6.54 -7.13 -9.19
C ARG A 124 5.04 -7.12 -9.46
N LEU A 125 4.26 -6.61 -8.51
CA LEU A 125 2.81 -6.47 -8.62
C LEU A 125 2.36 -5.16 -9.30
N GLY A 126 3.28 -4.34 -9.79
CA GLY A 126 2.99 -3.08 -10.49
C GLY A 126 2.79 -1.86 -9.58
N VAL A 127 2.96 -2.01 -8.26
CA VAL A 127 2.85 -0.94 -7.26
C VAL A 127 4.24 -0.37 -6.99
N LYS A 128 4.82 0.31 -7.98
CA LYS A 128 6.16 0.89 -7.89
C LYS A 128 6.13 2.35 -7.43
N PRO A 129 7.17 2.84 -6.74
CA PRO A 129 7.33 4.26 -6.45
C PRO A 129 6.99 5.18 -7.63
N GLY A 130 6.14 6.18 -7.38
CA GLY A 130 5.67 7.15 -8.37
C GLY A 130 4.56 6.66 -9.31
N SER A 131 4.09 5.41 -9.20
CA SER A 131 2.90 4.97 -9.92
C SER A 131 1.62 5.49 -9.28
N ALA A 132 0.52 5.53 -10.03
CA ALA A 132 -0.79 5.91 -9.50
C ALA A 132 -1.27 4.95 -8.41
N GLU A 133 -0.91 3.67 -8.53
CA GLU A 133 -1.19 2.62 -7.55
C GLU A 133 -0.42 2.89 -6.24
N PHE A 134 0.87 3.22 -6.33
CA PHE A 134 1.67 3.53 -5.15
C PHE A 134 1.19 4.81 -4.46
N HIS A 135 0.79 5.82 -5.24
CA HIS A 135 0.15 7.01 -4.71
C HIS A 135 -1.18 6.68 -3.99
N ARG A 136 -2.03 5.83 -4.59
CA ARG A 136 -3.26 5.32 -3.94
C ARG A 136 -2.97 4.55 -2.66
N LEU A 137 -1.90 3.74 -2.64
CA LEU A 137 -1.45 3.01 -1.47
C LEU A 137 -1.13 3.96 -0.31
N LYS A 138 -0.30 4.99 -0.56
CA LYS A 138 0.06 6.00 0.44
C LYS A 138 -1.15 6.77 0.95
N ARG A 139 -2.08 7.16 0.06
CA ARG A 139 -3.33 7.82 0.47
C ARG A 139 -4.17 6.97 1.42
N GLY A 140 -4.10 5.63 1.33
CA GLY A 140 -4.85 4.70 2.18
C GLY A 140 -4.45 4.74 3.67
N PHE A 141 -3.24 5.19 4.00
CA PHE A 141 -2.79 5.33 5.39
C PHE A 141 -3.58 6.43 6.11
N VAL A 142 -3.83 7.57 5.45
CA VAL A 142 -4.47 8.74 6.09
C VAL A 142 -5.82 8.41 6.74
N PRO A 143 -6.82 7.83 6.03
CA PRO A 143 -8.09 7.51 6.65
C PRO A 143 -8.00 6.38 7.69
N THR A 144 -6.98 5.52 7.62
CA THR A 144 -6.70 4.51 8.67
C THR A 144 -6.33 5.20 9.98
N TYR A 145 -5.42 6.16 9.90
CA TYR A 145 -4.98 6.95 11.06
C TYR A 145 -6.10 7.83 11.63
N ASP A 146 -6.97 8.37 10.76
CA ASP A 146 -8.15 9.11 11.20
C ASP A 146 -9.10 8.23 12.03
N ARG A 147 -9.37 6.99 11.60
CA ARG A 147 -10.21 6.04 12.34
C ARG A 147 -9.63 5.63 13.68
N TRP A 148 -8.31 5.52 13.76
CA TRP A 148 -7.62 5.27 15.03
C TRP A 148 -7.51 6.51 15.91
N GLY A 149 -7.89 7.70 15.42
CA GLY A 149 -7.75 8.96 16.13
C GLY A 149 -6.28 9.32 16.38
N ARG A 150 -5.37 8.92 15.48
CA ARG A 150 -3.93 9.10 15.65
C ARG A 150 -3.36 10.10 14.64
N PRO A 151 -2.37 10.91 15.04
CA PRO A 151 -1.74 11.83 14.11
C PRO A 151 -0.89 11.08 13.08
N ILE A 152 -0.93 11.56 11.84
CA ILE A 152 -0.03 11.16 10.76
C ILE A 152 0.56 12.42 10.14
N THR A 153 1.89 12.45 9.97
CA THR A 153 2.55 13.46 9.14
C THR A 153 2.63 12.96 7.71
N ILE A 154 2.17 13.75 6.75
CA ILE A 154 2.21 13.40 5.34
C ILE A 154 3.48 13.91 4.67
N ASP A 155 3.86 13.27 3.58
CA ASP A 155 4.99 13.67 2.74
C ASP A 155 4.56 14.61 1.61
N THR A 156 5.51 14.96 0.74
CA THR A 156 5.33 15.99 -0.30
C THR A 156 4.27 15.60 -1.32
N GLU A 157 4.19 14.31 -1.61
CA GLU A 157 3.25 13.75 -2.54
C GLU A 157 1.82 13.85 -1.99
N LEU A 158 1.60 13.39 -0.76
CA LEU A 158 0.29 13.41 -0.10
C LEU A 158 -0.18 14.81 0.30
N HIS A 159 0.73 15.77 0.49
CA HIS A 159 0.36 17.15 0.82
C HIS A 159 -0.51 17.81 -0.25
N ARG A 160 -0.44 17.32 -1.49
CA ARG A 160 -1.31 17.78 -2.58
C ARG A 160 -2.76 17.35 -2.41
N ASP A 161 -3.00 16.15 -1.87
CA ASP A 161 -4.34 15.61 -1.65
C ASP A 161 -4.93 16.04 -0.29
N PHE A 162 -4.06 16.27 0.70
CA PHE A 162 -4.43 16.60 2.06
C PHE A 162 -3.72 17.89 2.54
N PRO A 163 -3.97 19.05 1.92
CA PRO A 163 -3.20 20.28 2.17
C PRO A 163 -3.28 20.80 3.62
N ASN A 164 -4.31 20.43 4.37
CA ASN A 164 -4.53 20.88 5.75
C ASN A 164 -3.94 19.94 6.82
N ARG A 165 -3.19 18.90 6.42
CA ARG A 165 -2.60 17.94 7.37
C ARG A 165 -1.17 18.34 7.75
N PRO A 166 -0.69 17.94 8.94
CA PRO A 166 0.70 18.10 9.32
C PRO A 166 1.63 17.48 8.29
N TYR A 167 2.60 18.25 7.82
CA TYR A 167 3.55 17.85 6.78
C TYR A 167 4.97 17.76 7.33
N ARG A 168 5.75 16.81 6.83
CA ARG A 168 7.20 16.74 7.03
C ARG A 168 7.85 16.35 5.71
N ASP A 169 9.04 16.89 5.45
CA ASP A 169 9.82 16.48 4.29
C ASP A 169 10.42 15.09 4.52
N TYR A 170 10.15 14.17 3.60
CA TYR A 170 10.69 12.82 3.57
C TYR A 170 11.52 12.67 2.29
N PRO A 171 12.68 12.00 2.34
CA PRO A 171 13.42 11.69 1.13
C PRO A 171 12.52 11.01 0.10
N PRO A 172 12.62 11.37 -1.19
CA PRO A 172 11.81 10.74 -2.22
C PRO A 172 12.08 9.23 -2.26
N PRO A 173 11.10 8.43 -2.70
CA PRO A 173 11.27 6.98 -2.75
C PRO A 173 12.40 6.59 -3.70
N LYS A 174 13.07 5.48 -3.38
CA LYS A 174 14.19 4.98 -4.18
C LYS A 174 13.66 4.55 -5.56
N PRO A 175 14.29 4.97 -6.67
CA PRO A 175 13.90 4.49 -7.99
C PRO A 175 14.11 2.97 -8.08
N PRO A 176 13.31 2.26 -8.89
CA PRO A 176 13.50 0.83 -9.12
C PRO A 176 14.93 0.58 -9.62
N ALA A 177 15.58 -0.46 -9.10
CA ALA A 177 16.89 -0.85 -9.59
C ALA A 177 16.79 -1.13 -11.09
N ALA A 178 17.56 -0.39 -11.90
CA ALA A 178 17.56 -0.61 -13.34
C ALA A 178 17.92 -2.08 -13.62
N ALA A 179 17.03 -2.80 -14.30
CA ALA A 179 17.35 -4.11 -14.84
C ALA A 179 18.65 -3.96 -15.63
N LYS A 180 19.71 -4.68 -15.23
CA LYS A 180 20.96 -4.67 -16.00
C LYS A 180 20.64 -5.27 -17.36
N ALA A 181 20.48 -4.41 -18.36
CA ALA A 181 20.47 -4.83 -19.75
C ALA A 181 21.84 -5.44 -20.02
N ASP A 182 21.87 -6.75 -20.25
CA ASP A 182 23.02 -7.44 -20.79
C ASP A 182 23.33 -6.80 -22.15
N LYS A 183 24.41 -6.02 -22.18
CA LYS A 183 24.83 -5.29 -23.37
C LYS A 183 25.60 -6.26 -24.25
N GLY A 184 24.87 -7.06 -25.01
CA GLY A 184 25.41 -7.82 -26.14
C GLY A 184 26.28 -6.92 -27.01
N LYS A 185 27.55 -7.28 -27.16
CA LYS A 185 28.48 -6.64 -28.08
C LYS A 185 28.08 -7.02 -29.51
N ASP A 186 27.40 -6.13 -30.21
CA ASP A 186 27.28 -6.23 -31.66
C ASP A 186 28.40 -5.42 -32.33
N GLU A 187 29.22 -6.14 -33.08
CA GLU A 187 30.33 -5.63 -33.87
C GLU A 187 29.83 -4.81 -35.07
N LYS A 188 30.69 -3.85 -35.44
CA LYS A 188 30.43 -2.71 -36.31
C LYS A 188 30.47 -3.11 -37.79
N ALA A 189 29.31 -3.23 -38.45
CA ALA A 189 29.25 -3.29 -39.92
C ALA A 189 29.11 -1.87 -40.51
N LYS A 190 30.15 -1.45 -41.24
CA LYS A 190 30.32 -0.17 -41.93
C LYS A 190 29.54 -0.22 -43.26
N SER A 191 28.63 0.74 -43.51
CA SER A 191 27.98 0.90 -44.82
C SER A 191 28.50 2.15 -45.52
N GLU A 192 29.08 1.94 -46.71
CA GLU A 192 29.58 2.97 -47.62
C GLU A 192 28.47 3.47 -48.57
N LYS A 193 28.65 4.72 -48.98
CA LYS A 193 27.75 5.57 -49.75
C LYS A 193 27.91 5.30 -51.25
N GLY A 194 26.80 5.04 -51.96
CA GLY A 194 26.74 4.96 -53.42
C GLY A 194 25.55 5.77 -53.95
N LYS A 195 25.78 6.54 -55.02
CA LYS A 195 25.00 7.69 -55.51
C LYS A 195 24.37 7.37 -56.88
N ALA A 196 23.10 7.78 -57.05
CA ALA A 196 22.35 8.06 -58.30
C ALA A 196 22.20 6.87 -59.31
N ASP A 197 21.20 6.76 -60.20
CA ASP A 197 20.46 7.77 -60.95
C ASP A 197 19.17 7.17 -61.58
N SER A 198 18.16 8.03 -61.78
CA SER A 198 17.26 8.15 -62.95
C SER A 198 16.58 6.92 -63.62
N ALA A 199 15.23 6.93 -63.66
CA ALA A 199 14.46 6.71 -64.90
C ALA A 199 12.94 6.97 -64.72
N LYS A 200 12.34 7.51 -65.79
CA LYS A 200 10.98 8.08 -65.92
C LYS A 200 10.23 7.34 -67.04
N ALA A 201 8.97 6.95 -66.81
CA ALA A 201 7.86 6.84 -67.81
C ALA A 201 6.60 6.31 -67.08
N LYS A 202 5.45 7.01 -66.99
CA LYS A 202 4.41 7.44 -67.97
C LYS A 202 3.32 6.38 -68.27
N GLY A 203 2.07 6.74 -67.93
CA GLY A 203 0.79 6.33 -68.54
C GLY A 203 0.12 5.09 -67.92
N ALA A 204 -1.21 4.94 -67.83
CA ALA A 204 -2.37 5.81 -68.04
C ALA A 204 -3.62 5.13 -67.41
N ALA A 205 -4.59 5.95 -67.01
CA ALA A 205 -6.05 5.75 -66.97
C ALA A 205 -6.68 4.43 -66.47
N ALA A 206 -7.52 4.53 -65.43
CA ALA A 206 -8.92 4.11 -65.52
C ALA A 206 -9.79 4.77 -64.43
N LYS A 207 -10.92 5.33 -64.87
CA LYS A 207 -12.03 5.89 -64.09
C LYS A 207 -12.83 4.76 -63.41
N SER A 208 -13.39 5.04 -62.24
CA SER A 208 -14.85 5.01 -62.05
C SER A 208 -15.24 5.63 -60.70
N ARG A 209 -16.32 6.43 -60.77
CA ARG A 209 -17.05 7.08 -59.67
C ARG A 209 -18.35 6.31 -59.43
N ALA A 210 -18.82 6.30 -58.19
CA ALA A 210 -20.22 6.44 -57.72
C ALA A 210 -20.28 5.79 -56.31
N ALA A 211 -20.51 6.50 -55.19
CA ALA A 211 -21.66 7.30 -54.78
C ALA A 211 -22.95 6.48 -54.67
N GLY A 212 -23.52 6.41 -53.45
CA GLY A 212 -24.78 5.71 -53.19
C GLY A 212 -25.13 5.60 -51.71
N GLU A 213 -25.55 6.73 -51.14
CA GLU A 213 -26.13 6.95 -49.82
C GLU A 213 -27.50 6.25 -49.65
N GLY A 214 -27.87 5.83 -48.43
CA GLY A 214 -29.18 5.22 -48.16
C GLY A 214 -29.47 5.03 -46.67
N THR A 215 -30.09 6.04 -46.07
CA THR A 215 -30.62 6.08 -44.70
C THR A 215 -31.95 5.30 -44.58
N ALA A 216 -32.14 4.53 -43.50
CA ALA A 216 -33.48 4.14 -43.04
C ALA A 216 -33.51 3.90 -41.53
N LYS A 217 -34.09 4.88 -40.84
CA LYS A 217 -34.45 4.95 -39.43
C LYS A 217 -35.73 4.12 -39.21
N ARG A 218 -35.74 3.18 -38.27
CA ARG A 218 -37.00 2.69 -37.66
C ARG A 218 -36.87 2.66 -36.14
N GLN A 219 -37.68 3.53 -35.53
CA GLN A 219 -37.95 3.63 -34.10
C GLN A 219 -38.96 2.55 -33.72
N GLY A 220 -38.68 1.79 -32.67
CA GLY A 220 -39.65 0.97 -31.95
C GLY A 220 -39.88 1.56 -30.56
N LYS A 221 -41.09 2.06 -30.31
CA LYS A 221 -41.57 2.66 -29.06
C LYS A 221 -42.07 1.55 -28.11
N PRO A 222 -41.87 1.67 -26.78
CA PRO A 222 -42.40 0.71 -25.81
C PRO A 222 -43.89 0.95 -25.54
N THR A 223 -44.63 -0.15 -25.34
CA THR A 223 -46.05 -0.19 -25.01
C THR A 223 -46.26 -0.01 -23.51
N THR A 224 -47.01 1.03 -23.14
CA THR A 224 -47.66 1.23 -21.85
C THR A 224 -48.87 0.30 -21.74
N GLY A 225 -48.96 -0.49 -20.66
CA GLY A 225 -50.15 -1.22 -20.26
C GLY A 225 -50.58 -0.77 -18.87
N GLU A 226 -51.50 0.19 -18.82
CA GLU A 226 -52.22 0.59 -17.62
C GLU A 226 -53.55 -0.18 -17.60
N ALA A 227 -53.76 -1.00 -16.56
CA ALA A 227 -55.04 -1.62 -16.24
C ALA A 227 -55.75 -0.76 -15.19
N ARG A 228 -57.05 -0.54 -15.37
CA ARG A 228 -57.93 0.26 -14.51
C ARG A 228 -59.14 -0.57 -14.12
N ARG A 229 -59.56 -0.42 -12.85
CA ARG A 229 -60.79 -0.91 -12.16
C ARG A 229 -60.71 -2.36 -11.68
N ASP A 230 -61.07 -2.71 -10.45
CA ASP A 230 -61.99 -2.08 -9.48
C ASP A 230 -61.36 -1.68 -8.14
#